data_AF-T1CGC5-F1
#
_entry.id   AF-T1CGC5-F1
#
_cell.length_a   1.000
_cell.length_b   1.000
_cell.length_c   1.000
_cell.angle_alpha   90.00
_cell.angle_beta   90.00
_cell.angle_gamma   90.00
#
_symmetry.space_group_name_H-M   'P 1'
#
loop_
_entity.id
_entity.type
_entity.pdbx_description
1 polymer ?
#
loop_
_entity_poly.entity_id
_entity_poly.type
_entity_poly.pdbx_seq_one_letter_code
_entity_poly.pdbx_strand_id
1 'polypeptide(L)'
;YVLVNLGYLAALGHAGLARSEAPAAAVMRQAFGPLGERLIAAGIAVSTFGYCAVALGGAARVLQTIAAQGLFFRSLGVLHPRRRTPQRALIVLAGWSIVLALSGSFAWLLNYTTVVDWLGYAATIAALFWY
;
A
#
# COMPACT_ATOMS: atom_id res chain seq x y z
N TYR A 1 -6.20 -10.92 11.78
CA TYR A 1 -5.14 -10.24 12.57
C TYR A 1 -4.87 -10.89 13.91
N VAL A 2 -5.85 -11.02 14.82
CA VAL A 2 -5.62 -11.58 16.17
C VAL A 2 -5.03 -13.00 16.15
N LEU A 3 -5.67 -13.93 15.43
CA LEU A 3 -5.18 -15.32 15.28
C LEU A 3 -3.77 -15.42 14.69
N VAL A 4 -3.44 -14.54 13.73
CA VAL A 4 -2.14 -14.52 13.08
C VAL A 4 -1.05 -14.02 14.03
N ASN A 5 -1.31 -12.95 14.79
CA ASN A 5 -0.39 -12.45 15.81
C ASN A 5 -0.16 -13.46 16.94
N LEU A 6 -1.21 -14.19 17.37
CA LEU A 6 -1.07 -15.28 18.33
C LEU A 6 -0.19 -16.41 17.78
N GLY A 7 -0.37 -16.78 16.51
CA GLY A 7 0.49 -17.76 15.84
C GLY A 7 1.94 -17.30 15.75
N TYR A 8 2.20 -16.02 15.47
CA TYR A 8 3.56 -15.48 15.45
C TYR A 8 4.20 -15.43 16.84
N LEU A 9 3.45 -15.04 17.88
CA LEU A 9 3.94 -15.02 19.25
C LEU A 9 4.24 -16.44 19.77
N ALA A 10 3.41 -17.41 19.43
CA ALA A 10 3.61 -18.81 19.81
C ALA A 10 4.83 -19.45 19.12
N ALA A 11 5.13 -19.06 17.87
CA ALA A 11 6.24 -19.63 17.11
C ALA A 11 7.58 -18.88 17.33
N LEU A 12 7.59 -17.54 17.31
CA LEU A 12 8.82 -16.74 17.36
C LEU A 12 9.11 -16.12 18.73
N GLY A 13 8.11 -16.00 19.60
CA GLY A 13 8.20 -15.21 20.83
C GLY A 13 8.39 -13.69 20.58
N HIS A 14 8.31 -12.88 21.64
CA HIS A 14 8.39 -11.42 21.57
C HIS A 14 9.71 -10.92 20.93
N ALA A 15 10.84 -11.53 21.29
CA ALA A 15 12.16 -11.13 20.81
C ALA A 15 12.48 -11.61 19.37
N GLY A 16 11.81 -12.66 18.90
CA GLY A 16 11.91 -13.12 17.50
C GLY A 16 11.03 -12.28 16.57
N LEU A 17 9.86 -11.85 17.05
CA LEU A 17 8.96 -10.96 16.32
C LEU A 17 9.57 -9.56 16.13
N ALA A 18 10.20 -9.01 17.17
CA ALA A 18 10.78 -7.67 17.14
C ALA A 18 12.02 -7.53 16.23
N ARG A 19 12.70 -8.65 15.92
CA ARG A 19 13.92 -8.66 15.08
C ARG A 19 13.68 -9.11 13.64
N SER A 20 12.52 -9.70 13.34
CA SER A 20 12.26 -10.26 12.03
C SER A 20 11.51 -9.26 11.16
N GLU A 21 12.13 -8.83 10.06
CA GLU A 21 11.46 -8.00 9.05
C GLU A 21 10.34 -8.76 8.32
N ALA A 22 10.37 -10.11 8.35
CA ALA A 22 9.38 -10.99 7.72
C ALA A 22 8.91 -12.09 8.69
N PRO A 23 8.06 -11.77 9.69
CA PRO A 23 7.61 -12.72 10.70
C PRO A 23 6.86 -13.93 10.11
N ALA A 24 6.08 -13.72 9.04
CA ALA A 24 5.36 -14.79 8.34
C ALA A 24 6.30 -15.85 7.73
N ALA A 25 7.36 -15.41 7.05
CA ALA A 25 8.34 -16.28 6.42
C ALA A 25 9.16 -17.03 7.49
N ALA A 26 9.53 -16.35 8.58
CA ALA A 26 10.27 -16.94 9.68
C ALA A 26 9.47 -18.03 10.43
N VAL A 27 8.16 -17.82 10.65
CA VAL A 27 7.29 -18.87 11.21
C VAL A 27 7.15 -20.05 10.27
N MET A 28 6.92 -19.81 8.97
CA MET A 28 6.75 -20.90 8.00
C MET A 28 8.04 -21.68 7.78
N ARG A 29 9.21 -21.04 7.91
CA ARG A 29 10.50 -21.72 7.91
C ARG A 29 10.64 -22.66 9.10
N GLN A 30 10.20 -22.27 10.29
CA GLN A 30 10.24 -23.14 11.47
C GLN A 30 9.21 -24.28 11.39
N ALA A 31 8.02 -24.04 10.84
CA ALA A 31 6.94 -25.02 10.79
C ALA A 31 7.09 -26.03 9.62
N PHE A 32 7.51 -25.58 8.44
CA PHE A 32 7.50 -26.35 7.19
C PHE A 32 8.87 -26.37 6.46
N GLY A 33 9.91 -25.82 7.08
CA GLY A 33 11.25 -25.77 6.50
C GLY A 33 11.40 -24.77 5.35
N PRO A 34 12.51 -24.85 4.58
CA PRO A 34 12.87 -23.87 3.54
C PRO A 34 11.85 -23.79 2.39
N LEU A 35 11.11 -24.88 2.13
CA LEU A 35 10.08 -24.90 1.08
C LEU A 35 8.85 -24.08 1.50
N GLY A 36 8.41 -24.19 2.76
CA GLY A 36 7.28 -23.43 3.29
C GLY A 36 7.55 -21.93 3.34
N GLU A 37 8.79 -21.54 3.67
CA GLU A 37 9.25 -20.14 3.60
C GLU A 37 9.10 -19.56 2.19
N ARG A 38 9.56 -20.27 1.16
CA ARG A 38 9.49 -19.81 -0.24
C ARG A 38 8.04 -19.72 -0.74
N LEU A 39 7.20 -20.69 -0.38
CA LEU A 39 5.79 -20.68 -0.78
C LEU A 39 5.02 -19.52 -0.17
N ILE A 40 5.20 -19.26 1.14
CA ILE A 40 4.50 -18.14 1.78
C ILE A 40 5.05 -16.80 1.28
N ALA A 41 6.36 -16.68 1.07
CA ALA A 41 6.97 -15.47 0.53
C ALA A 41 6.46 -15.18 -0.89
N ALA A 42 6.35 -16.20 -1.75
CA ALA A 42 5.77 -16.05 -3.08
C ALA A 42 4.29 -15.63 -3.02
N GLY A 43 3.49 -16.23 -2.13
CA GLY A 43 2.09 -15.87 -1.94
C GLY A 43 1.92 -14.41 -1.47
N ILE A 44 2.74 -13.98 -0.50
CA ILE A 44 2.77 -12.60 -0.02
C ILE A 44 3.18 -11.66 -1.17
N ALA A 45 4.24 -11.99 -1.92
CA ALA A 45 4.69 -11.16 -3.04
C ALA A 45 3.60 -10.95 -4.10
N VAL A 46 2.89 -12.02 -4.49
CA VAL A 46 1.76 -11.93 -5.44
C VAL A 46 0.63 -11.07 -4.87
N SER A 47 0.30 -11.24 -3.59
CA SER A 47 -0.74 -10.44 -2.91
C SER A 47 -0.37 -8.95 -2.85
N THR A 48 0.85 -8.64 -2.43
CA THR A 48 1.37 -7.27 -2.38
C THR A 48 1.39 -6.64 -3.78
N PHE A 49 1.82 -7.38 -4.79
CA PHE A 49 1.81 -6.90 -6.17
C PHE A 49 0.39 -6.58 -6.66
N GLY A 50 -0.57 -7.48 -6.40
CA GLY A 50 -1.98 -7.25 -6.73
C GLY A 50 -2.55 -6.01 -6.03
N TYR A 51 -2.23 -5.83 -4.76
CA TYR A 51 -2.63 -4.65 -4.00
C TYR A 51 -2.06 -3.36 -4.60
N CYS A 52 -0.77 -3.31 -4.93
CA CYS A 52 -0.13 -2.15 -5.56
C CYS A 52 -0.79 -1.79 -6.90
N ALA A 53 -1.11 -2.79 -7.73
CA ALA A 53 -1.78 -2.55 -9.01
C ALA A 53 -3.16 -1.90 -8.85
N VAL A 54 -3.96 -2.39 -7.90
CA VAL A 54 -5.29 -1.85 -7.60
C VAL A 54 -5.19 -0.45 -6.98
N ALA A 55 -4.27 -0.25 -6.02
CA ALA A 55 -4.06 1.03 -5.35
C ALA A 55 -3.65 2.14 -6.33
N LEU A 56 -2.65 1.87 -7.19
CA LEU A 56 -2.22 2.80 -8.25
C LEU A 56 -3.36 3.11 -9.22
N GLY A 57 -4.13 2.09 -9.61
CA GLY A 57 -5.29 2.26 -10.50
C GLY A 57 -6.39 3.13 -9.87
N GLY A 58 -6.68 2.96 -8.59
CA GLY A 58 -7.63 3.78 -7.85
C GLY A 58 -7.18 5.24 -7.75
N ALA A 59 -5.95 5.46 -7.31
CA ALA A 59 -5.38 6.80 -7.17
C ALA A 59 -5.25 7.54 -8.52
N ALA A 60 -4.91 6.84 -9.61
CA ALA A 60 -4.88 7.44 -10.94
C ALA A 60 -6.26 7.92 -11.40
N ARG A 61 -7.35 7.25 -11.01
CA ARG A 61 -8.72 7.72 -11.29
C ARG A 61 -9.08 8.96 -10.48
N VAL A 62 -8.72 8.99 -9.20
CA VAL A 62 -8.91 10.19 -8.36
C VAL A 62 -8.14 11.39 -8.93
N LEU A 63 -6.89 11.19 -9.33
CA LEU A 63 -6.10 12.26 -9.95
C LEU A 63 -6.71 12.73 -11.29
N GLN A 64 -7.26 11.78 -12.07
CA GLN A 64 -7.94 12.11 -13.33
C GLN A 64 -9.23 12.91 -13.11
N THR A 65 -10.05 12.59 -12.10
CA THR A 65 -11.27 13.37 -11.82
C THR A 65 -10.95 14.78 -11.32
N ILE A 66 -9.95 14.93 -10.44
CA ILE A 66 -9.47 16.23 -9.96
C ILE A 66 -8.91 17.06 -11.12
N ALA A 67 -8.12 16.45 -12.01
CA ALA A 67 -7.59 17.12 -13.20
C ALA A 67 -8.69 17.48 -14.22
N ALA A 68 -9.73 16.64 -14.35
CA ALA A 68 -10.89 16.92 -15.21
C ALA A 68 -11.73 18.11 -14.69
N GLN A 69 -11.78 18.31 -13.37
CA GLN A 69 -12.40 19.48 -12.73
C GLN A 69 -11.55 20.76 -12.85
N GLY A 70 -10.37 20.71 -13.46
CA GLY A 70 -9.49 21.87 -13.65
C GLY A 70 -8.69 22.29 -12.43
N LEU A 71 -8.78 21.53 -11.32
CA LEU A 71 -8.04 21.75 -10.08
C LEU A 71 -6.58 21.28 -10.14
N PHE A 72 -6.20 20.57 -11.21
CA PHE A 72 -4.84 20.08 -11.45
C PHE A 72 -4.45 20.20 -12.93
N PHE A 73 -3.21 19.88 -13.29
CA PHE A 73 -2.72 19.96 -14.67
C PHE A 73 -3.66 19.18 -15.62
N ARG A 74 -4.37 19.91 -16.51
CA ARG A 74 -5.33 19.35 -17.48
C ARG A 74 -4.78 18.19 -18.31
N SER A 75 -3.47 18.14 -18.51
CA SER A 75 -2.76 17.08 -19.24
C SER A 75 -2.87 15.70 -18.59
N LEU A 76 -3.12 15.62 -17.28
CA LEU A 76 -3.29 14.38 -16.49
C LEU A 76 -4.74 13.87 -16.50
N GLY A 77 -5.70 14.74 -16.83
CA GLY A 77 -7.12 14.39 -16.99
C GLY A 77 -7.46 13.79 -18.36
N VAL A 78 -6.50 13.75 -19.29
CA VAL A 78 -6.70 13.23 -20.66
C VAL A 78 -6.72 11.70 -20.64
N LEU A 79 -7.90 11.12 -20.88
CA LEU A 79 -8.03 9.67 -21.07
C LEU A 79 -7.47 9.25 -22.42
N HIS A 80 -6.87 8.05 -22.46
CA HIS A 80 -6.48 7.45 -23.72
C HIS A 80 -7.72 7.21 -24.62
N PRO A 81 -7.77 7.68 -25.88
CA PRO A 81 -8.96 7.66 -26.73
C PRO A 81 -9.59 6.27 -26.91
N ARG A 82 -8.75 5.24 -26.98
CA ARG A 82 -9.15 3.83 -27.21
C ARG A 82 -9.33 2.99 -25.94
N ARG A 83 -8.63 3.31 -24.86
CA ARG A 83 -8.57 2.47 -23.65
C ARG A 83 -9.27 3.08 -22.45
N ARG A 84 -9.68 4.36 -22.55
CA ARG A 84 -10.32 5.14 -21.47
C ARG A 84 -9.57 5.06 -20.15
N THR A 85 -8.25 4.81 -20.20
CA THR A 85 -7.38 4.73 -19.03
C THR A 85 -6.56 6.02 -18.90
N PRO A 86 -6.43 6.56 -17.68
CA PRO A 86 -5.63 7.75 -17.41
C PRO A 86 -4.13 7.38 -17.37
N GLN A 87 -3.55 7.08 -18.53
CA GLN A 87 -2.18 6.55 -18.64
C GLN A 87 -1.12 7.53 -18.12
N ARG A 88 -1.31 8.84 -18.33
CA ARG A 88 -0.39 9.87 -17.83
C ARG A 88 -0.43 9.99 -16.32
N ALA A 89 -1.62 10.00 -15.71
CA ALA A 89 -1.78 10.00 -14.26
C ALA A 89 -1.13 8.75 -13.64
N LEU A 90 -1.31 7.58 -14.27
CA LEU A 90 -0.70 6.33 -13.81
C LEU A 90 0.84 6.38 -13.86
N ILE A 91 1.44 6.90 -14.94
CA ILE A 91 2.90 7.00 -15.07
C ILE A 91 3.47 7.97 -14.03
N VAL A 92 2.84 9.12 -13.84
CA VAL A 92 3.29 10.10 -12.82
C VAL A 92 3.19 9.50 -11.42
N LEU A 93 2.07 8.84 -11.12
CA LEU A 93 1.86 8.21 -9.81
C LEU A 93 2.87 7.06 -9.59
N ALA A 94 3.09 6.21 -10.59
CA ALA A 94 4.07 5.12 -10.51
C ALA A 94 5.50 5.65 -10.37
N GLY A 95 5.86 6.71 -11.11
CA GLY A 95 7.15 7.37 -10.98
C GLY A 95 7.34 7.96 -9.58
N TRP A 96 6.31 8.61 -9.04
CA TRP A 96 6.34 9.13 -7.68
C TRP A 96 6.45 8.01 -6.63
N SER A 97 5.73 6.90 -6.80
CA SER A 97 5.86 5.73 -5.94
C SER A 97 7.28 5.14 -5.97
N ILE A 98 7.94 5.12 -7.13
CA ILE A 98 9.34 4.67 -7.24
C ILE A 98 10.27 5.62 -6.48
N VAL A 99 10.11 6.93 -6.66
CA VAL A 99 10.90 7.92 -5.91
C VAL A 99 10.71 7.74 -4.41
N LEU A 100 9.47 7.61 -3.94
CA LEU A 100 9.17 7.39 -2.53
C LEU A 100 9.79 6.07 -2.02
N ALA A 101 9.69 4.99 -2.80
CA ALA A 101 10.30 3.71 -2.46
C ALA A 101 11.83 3.77 -2.36
N LEU A 102 12.48 4.63 -3.16
CA LEU A 102 13.93 4.86 -3.10
C LEU A 102 14.34 5.89 -2.03
N SER A 103 13.43 6.76 -1.60
CA SER A 103 13.73 7.90 -0.73
C SER A 103 13.91 7.56 0.75
N GLY A 104 13.39 6.43 1.25
CA GLY A 104 13.42 6.21 2.69
C GLY A 104 12.96 4.84 3.20
N SER A 105 13.02 4.73 4.53
CA SER A 105 12.59 3.55 5.28
C SER A 105 11.08 3.37 5.25
N PHE A 106 10.62 2.13 5.08
CA PHE A 106 9.21 1.74 5.13
C PHE A 106 8.47 2.31 6.34
N ALA A 107 9.11 2.33 7.51
CA ALA A 107 8.52 2.87 8.74
C ALA A 107 8.20 4.36 8.64
N TRP A 108 9.01 5.14 7.92
CA TRP A 108 8.79 6.58 7.77
C TRP A 108 7.62 6.86 6.83
N LEU A 109 7.57 6.17 5.68
CA LEU A 109 6.44 6.27 4.76
C LEU A 109 5.12 5.88 5.45
N LEU A 110 5.14 4.80 6.24
CA LEU A 110 3.95 4.28 6.90
C LEU A 110 3.44 5.23 7.99
N ASN A 111 4.33 5.84 8.78
CA ASN A 111 3.95 6.87 9.73
C ASN A 111 3.37 8.11 9.02
N TYR A 112 4.01 8.56 7.95
CA TYR A 112 3.53 9.70 7.17
C TYR A 112 2.11 9.48 6.63
N THR A 113 1.85 8.35 5.97
CA THR A 113 0.51 8.03 5.46
C THR A 113 -0.52 7.89 6.57
N THR A 114 -0.14 7.26 7.70
CA THR A 114 -1.06 7.08 8.83
C THR A 114 -1.54 8.43 9.37
N VAL A 115 -0.64 9.40 9.55
CA VAL A 115 -1.02 10.74 10.03
C VAL A 115 -1.97 11.44 9.06
N VAL A 116 -1.69 11.36 7.75
CA VAL A 116 -2.54 11.96 6.71
C VAL A 116 -3.93 11.32 6.69
N ASP A 117 -4.03 10.00 6.79
CA ASP A 117 -5.31 9.28 6.81
C ASP A 117 -6.15 9.66 8.03
N TRP A 118 -5.54 9.72 9.21
CA TRP A 118 -6.22 10.14 10.44
C TRP A 118 -6.76 11.56 10.36
N LEU A 119 -5.99 12.50 9.78
CA LEU A 119 -6.45 13.86 9.55
C LEU A 119 -7.61 13.91 8.56
N GLY A 120 -7.56 13.11 7.48
CA GLY A 120 -8.65 13.00 6.51
C GLY A 120 -9.94 12.45 7.13
N TYR A 121 -9.83 11.44 7.98
CA TYR A 121 -10.98 10.90 8.72
C TYR A 121 -11.54 11.90 9.72
N ALA A 122 -10.68 12.59 10.49
CA ALA A 122 -11.11 13.62 11.42
C ALA A 122 -11.86 14.77 10.71
N ALA A 123 -11.36 15.24 9.57
CA ALA A 123 -12.02 16.26 8.76
C ALA A 123 -13.37 15.79 8.21
N THR A 124 -13.46 14.53 7.76
CA THR A 124 -14.72 13.95 7.25
C THR A 124 -15.77 13.82 8.36
N ILE A 125 -15.35 13.39 9.56
CA ILE A 125 -16.22 13.31 10.73
C ILE A 125 -16.67 14.72 11.15
N ALA A 126 -15.77 15.69 11.19
CA ALA A 126 -16.12 17.08 11.51
C ALA A 126 -17.12 17.67 10.51
N ALA A 127 -16.95 17.39 9.21
CA ALA A 127 -17.88 17.82 8.17
C ALA A 127 -19.27 17.20 8.34
N LEU A 128 -19.36 15.97 8.86
CA LEU A 128 -20.63 15.32 9.16
C LEU A 128 -21.39 15.95 10.33
N PHE A 129 -20.68 16.58 11.28
CA PHE A 129 -21.32 17.34 12.36
C PHE A 129 -21.67 18.78 11.97
N TRP A 130 -21.05 19.29 10.91
CA TRP A 130 -21.32 20.63 10.39
C TRP A 130 -22.52 20.68 9.43
N TYR A 131 -22.89 19.53 8.85
CA TYR A 131 -24.08 19.35 8.02
C TYR A 131 -25.25 18.83 8.85
#